data_AF-A0A7S1EDX6-F1
#
_entry.id   AF-A0A7S1EDX6-F1
#
_cell.length_a   1.000
_cell.length_b   1.000
_cell.length_c   1.000
_cell.angle_alpha   90.00
_cell.angle_beta   90.00
_cell.angle_gamma   90.00
#
_symmetry.space_group_name_H-M   'P 1'
#
loop_
_entity.id
_entity.type
_entity.pdbx_description
1 polymer ?
#
loop_
_entity_poly.entity_id
_entity_poly.type
_entity_poly.pdbx_seq_one_letter_code
_entity_poly.pdbx_strand_id
1 'polypeptide(L)'
;ASGQSLDEAKMINKSLSSLTSVIHKLSDEQGKKGSHVPYRDSKLTMILKDALGGNCRTSLIVCCSPATSNAHETCSTLRFGRRAKSIKNKARVNQEPSALELKEAVAQLQRKNNELYSEVEALKEERSMLLNHSDAAEESARMVDDLRAALRVERARAEQLREEKREQEERHAESMEELTQALEETKAALAAIRIEPPPPSPPRG
;
A
#
# COMPACT_ATOMS: atom_id res chain seq x y z
N ALA A 1 -37.43 -55.50 -3.91
CA ALA A 1 -38.31 -54.70 -4.79
C ALA A 1 -38.54 -53.27 -4.28
N SER A 2 -38.33 -52.95 -3.00
CA SER A 2 -38.68 -51.64 -2.42
C SER A 2 -37.73 -50.46 -2.75
N GLY A 3 -36.50 -50.72 -3.19
CA GLY A 3 -35.50 -49.67 -3.49
C GLY A 3 -35.73 -48.93 -4.82
N GLN A 4 -36.08 -49.66 -5.88
CA GLN A 4 -36.27 -49.08 -7.22
C GLN A 4 -37.46 -48.10 -7.28
N SER A 5 -38.56 -48.40 -6.57
CA SER A 5 -39.74 -47.54 -6.54
C SER A 5 -39.50 -46.22 -5.78
N LEU A 6 -38.65 -46.23 -4.75
CA LEU A 6 -38.25 -45.01 -4.04
C LEU A 6 -37.30 -44.14 -4.88
N ASP A 7 -36.41 -44.76 -5.65
CA ASP A 7 -35.51 -44.04 -6.55
C ASP A 7 -36.26 -43.47 -7.76
N GLU A 8 -37.26 -44.18 -8.28
CA GLU A 8 -38.17 -43.67 -9.30
C GLU A 8 -39.01 -42.48 -8.78
N ALA A 9 -39.58 -42.59 -7.58
CA ALA A 9 -40.33 -41.50 -6.95
C ALA A 9 -39.49 -40.23 -6.71
N LYS A 10 -38.20 -40.38 -6.37
CA LYS A 10 -37.24 -39.26 -6.28
C LYS A 10 -36.99 -38.62 -7.64
N MET A 11 -36.89 -39.43 -8.70
CA MET A 11 -36.63 -38.92 -10.05
C MET A 11 -37.82 -38.14 -10.63
N ILE A 12 -39.06 -38.54 -10.32
CA ILE A 12 -40.27 -37.81 -10.74
C ILE A 12 -40.25 -36.36 -10.22
N ASN A 13 -39.82 -36.15 -8.97
CA ASN A 13 -39.82 -34.84 -8.33
C ASN A 13 -38.46 -34.12 -8.35
N LYS A 14 -37.51 -34.61 -9.15
CA LYS A 14 -36.18 -34.01 -9.26
C LYS A 14 -36.25 -32.58 -9.77
N SER A 15 -37.07 -32.30 -10.77
CA SER A 15 -37.22 -30.96 -11.36
C SER A 15 -37.74 -29.92 -10.36
N LEU A 16 -38.74 -30.28 -9.55
CA LEU A 16 -39.31 -29.40 -8.52
C LEU A 16 -38.35 -29.18 -7.35
N SER A 17 -37.62 -30.23 -6.96
CA SER A 17 -36.56 -30.13 -5.95
C SER A 17 -35.44 -29.20 -6.42
N SER A 18 -34.96 -29.36 -7.66
CA SER A 18 -33.96 -28.47 -8.27
C SER A 18 -34.44 -27.02 -8.38
N LEU A 19 -35.72 -26.80 -8.75
CA LEU A 19 -36.31 -25.46 -8.77
C LEU A 19 -36.29 -24.81 -7.39
N THR A 20 -36.65 -25.58 -6.35
CA THR A 20 -36.63 -25.10 -4.96
C THR A 20 -35.23 -24.71 -4.52
N SER A 21 -34.22 -25.53 -4.85
CA SER A 21 -32.81 -25.24 -4.58
C SER A 21 -32.32 -23.96 -5.27
N VAL A 22 -32.71 -23.76 -6.54
CA VAL A 22 -32.39 -22.53 -7.29
C VAL A 22 -33.03 -21.30 -6.63
N ILE A 23 -34.31 -21.38 -6.24
CA ILE A 23 -34.99 -20.26 -5.58
C ILE A 23 -34.38 -19.96 -4.21
N HIS A 24 -34.05 -20.98 -3.41
CA HIS A 24 -33.36 -20.79 -2.14
C HIS A 24 -32.03 -20.06 -2.33
N LYS A 25 -31.20 -20.54 -3.26
CA LYS A 25 -29.90 -19.94 -3.55
C LYS A 25 -30.03 -18.48 -4.00
N LEU A 26 -30.98 -18.19 -4.90
CA LEU A 26 -31.22 -16.84 -5.42
C LEU A 26 -31.86 -15.89 -4.41
N SER A 27 -32.64 -16.41 -3.46
CA SER A 27 -33.31 -15.60 -2.43
C SER A 27 -32.39 -15.27 -1.27
N ASP A 28 -31.52 -16.20 -0.85
CA ASP A 28 -30.63 -16.03 0.30
C ASP A 28 -29.32 -15.28 -0.07
N GLU A 29 -28.87 -15.35 -1.32
CA GLU A 29 -27.56 -14.82 -1.74
C GLU A 29 -27.63 -13.53 -2.55
N GLN A 30 -28.72 -12.77 -2.42
CA GLN A 30 -28.81 -11.42 -2.98
C GLN A 30 -27.68 -10.53 -2.45
N GLY A 31 -26.61 -10.40 -3.24
CA GLY A 31 -25.45 -9.57 -2.94
C GLY A 31 -24.09 -10.28 -3.01
N LYS A 32 -24.05 -11.62 -2.93
CA LYS A 32 -22.78 -12.37 -3.05
C LYS A 32 -22.46 -12.65 -4.53
N LYS A 33 -21.72 -11.72 -5.15
CA LYS A 33 -21.13 -11.94 -6.49
C LYS A 33 -20.31 -13.24 -6.47
N GLY A 34 -20.61 -14.16 -7.38
CA GLY A 34 -19.80 -15.37 -7.62
C GLY A 34 -20.34 -16.67 -7.04
N SER A 35 -21.49 -16.67 -6.37
CA SER A 35 -22.08 -17.93 -5.90
C SER A 35 -22.73 -18.73 -7.03
N HIS A 36 -22.40 -20.02 -7.12
CA HIS A 36 -22.93 -20.92 -8.14
C HIS A 36 -24.40 -21.28 -7.84
N VAL A 37 -25.27 -20.98 -8.80
CA VAL A 37 -26.68 -21.36 -8.76
C VAL A 37 -26.90 -22.63 -9.61
N PRO A 38 -27.47 -23.71 -9.05
CA PRO A 38 -27.48 -25.04 -9.68
C PRO A 38 -28.58 -25.20 -10.75
N TYR A 39 -28.59 -24.34 -11.77
CA TYR A 39 -29.58 -24.45 -12.86
C TYR A 39 -29.47 -25.76 -13.65
N ARG A 40 -28.29 -26.38 -13.66
CA ARG A 40 -27.99 -27.59 -14.44
C ARG A 40 -28.52 -28.88 -13.82
N ASP A 41 -29.01 -28.85 -12.58
CA ASP A 41 -29.47 -30.04 -11.88
C ASP A 41 -30.75 -30.64 -12.50
N SER A 42 -31.50 -29.84 -13.26
CA SER A 42 -32.65 -30.30 -14.04
C SER A 42 -32.82 -29.54 -15.36
N LYS A 43 -33.44 -30.18 -16.36
CA LYS A 43 -33.81 -29.52 -17.63
C LYS A 43 -34.75 -28.34 -17.40
N LEU A 44 -35.67 -28.44 -16.44
CA LEU A 44 -36.62 -27.38 -16.12
C LEU A 44 -35.91 -26.10 -15.68
N THR A 45 -34.96 -26.21 -14.73
CA THR A 45 -34.20 -25.07 -14.23
C THR A 45 -33.22 -24.50 -15.27
N MET A 46 -32.76 -25.31 -16.23
CA MET A 46 -31.98 -24.81 -17.36
C MET A 46 -32.82 -23.94 -18.30
N ILE A 47 -34.03 -24.39 -18.62
CA ILE A 47 -34.97 -23.65 -19.48
C ILE A 47 -35.42 -22.36 -18.78
N LEU A 48 -35.69 -22.42 -17.47
CA LEU A 48 -36.14 -21.29 -16.66
C LEU A 48 -35.01 -20.40 -16.13
N LYS A 49 -33.76 -20.62 -16.55
CA LYS A 49 -32.60 -19.85 -16.07
C LYS A 49 -32.80 -18.35 -16.24
N ASP A 50 -33.32 -17.91 -17.39
CA ASP A 50 -33.54 -16.48 -17.62
C ASP A 50 -34.71 -15.92 -16.81
N ALA A 51 -35.71 -16.75 -16.55
CA ALA A 51 -36.86 -16.40 -15.70
C ALA A 51 -36.48 -16.26 -14.21
N LEU A 52 -35.40 -16.91 -13.76
CA LEU A 52 -34.97 -16.94 -12.38
C LEU A 52 -33.63 -16.19 -12.25
N GLY A 53 -33.66 -14.88 -12.09
CA GLY A 53 -32.45 -14.05 -11.89
C GLY A 53 -31.74 -13.61 -13.18
N GLY A 54 -32.29 -13.90 -14.36
CA GLY A 54 -31.71 -13.55 -15.65
C GLY A 54 -32.44 -12.43 -16.39
N ASN A 55 -32.43 -12.49 -17.73
CA ASN A 55 -33.04 -11.51 -18.61
C ASN A 55 -34.48 -11.90 -18.98
N CYS A 56 -35.41 -11.74 -18.03
CA CYS A 56 -36.82 -12.02 -18.25
C CYS A 56 -37.68 -11.19 -17.28
N ARG A 57 -38.88 -10.78 -17.73
CA ARG A 57 -39.93 -10.28 -16.83
C ARG A 57 -40.76 -11.48 -16.39
N THR A 58 -40.63 -11.86 -15.13
CA THR A 58 -41.19 -13.11 -14.64
C THR A 58 -42.31 -12.84 -13.63
N SER A 59 -43.42 -13.53 -13.80
CA SER A 59 -44.53 -13.58 -12.84
C SER A 59 -44.76 -15.02 -12.42
N LEU A 60 -44.90 -15.25 -11.13
CA LEU A 60 -45.18 -16.56 -10.54
C LEU A 60 -46.57 -16.54 -9.94
N ILE A 61 -47.44 -17.45 -10.39
CA ILE A 61 -48.76 -17.66 -9.81
C ILE A 61 -48.66 -18.82 -8.84
N VAL A 62 -49.03 -18.57 -7.59
CA VAL A 62 -49.04 -19.57 -6.53
C VAL A 62 -50.47 -20.04 -6.33
N CYS A 63 -50.73 -21.31 -6.63
CA CYS A 63 -52.04 -21.93 -6.47
C CYS A 63 -52.12 -22.65 -5.12
N CYS A 64 -53.10 -22.30 -4.29
CA CYS A 64 -53.29 -22.88 -2.96
C CYS A 64 -54.74 -23.37 -2.77
N SER A 65 -54.93 -24.32 -1.85
CA SER A 65 -56.24 -24.84 -1.50
C SER A 65 -56.71 -24.22 -0.18
N PRO A 66 -57.98 -23.76 -0.08
CA PRO A 66 -58.51 -23.23 1.18
C PRO A 66 -58.89 -24.32 2.19
N ALA A 67 -58.82 -25.60 1.83
CA ALA A 67 -59.21 -26.70 2.70
C ALA A 67 -58.21 -26.89 3.86
N THR A 68 -58.72 -27.06 5.08
CA THR A 68 -57.89 -27.28 6.29
C THR A 68 -56.98 -28.52 6.17
N SER A 69 -57.43 -29.55 5.47
CA SER A 69 -56.62 -30.75 5.18
C SER A 69 -55.34 -30.43 4.39
N ASN A 70 -55.34 -29.34 3.62
CA ASN A 70 -54.21 -28.88 2.81
C ASN A 70 -53.46 -27.70 3.45
N ALA A 71 -53.72 -27.38 4.72
CA ALA A 71 -53.13 -26.22 5.38
C ALA A 71 -51.59 -26.27 5.40
N HIS A 72 -51.02 -27.47 5.62
CA HIS A 72 -49.57 -27.66 5.61
C HIS A 72 -48.95 -27.35 4.24
N GLU A 73 -49.47 -27.96 3.18
CA GLU A 73 -48.98 -27.74 1.82
C GLU A 73 -49.19 -26.31 1.36
N THR A 74 -50.35 -25.72 1.65
CA THR A 74 -50.64 -24.31 1.38
C THR A 74 -49.61 -23.40 2.05
N CYS A 75 -49.27 -23.65 3.30
CA CYS A 75 -48.24 -22.89 4.00
C CYS A 75 -46.87 -23.01 3.32
N SER A 76 -46.49 -24.23 2.90
CA SER A 76 -45.25 -24.48 2.15
C SER A 76 -45.22 -23.75 0.81
N THR A 77 -46.32 -23.77 0.05
CA THR A 77 -46.40 -23.07 -1.24
C THR A 77 -46.33 -21.54 -1.08
N LEU A 78 -46.97 -20.98 -0.05
CA LEU A 78 -46.90 -19.55 0.25
C LEU A 78 -45.48 -19.12 0.65
N ARG A 79 -44.77 -19.93 1.45
CA ARG A 79 -43.36 -19.67 1.80
C ARG A 79 -42.45 -19.71 0.58
N PHE A 80 -42.68 -20.66 -0.32
CA PHE A 80 -41.98 -20.72 -1.61
C PHE A 80 -42.22 -19.44 -2.43
N GLY A 81 -43.48 -19.01 -2.56
CA GLY A 81 -43.84 -17.75 -3.22
C GLY A 81 -43.18 -16.54 -2.60
N ARG A 82 -43.10 -16.47 -1.26
CA ARG A 82 -42.42 -15.39 -0.53
C ARG A 82 -40.94 -15.32 -0.88
N ARG A 83 -40.25 -16.46 -0.97
CA ARG A 83 -38.84 -16.51 -1.37
C ARG A 83 -38.67 -16.14 -2.84
N ALA A 84 -39.50 -16.69 -3.73
CA ALA A 84 -39.47 -16.36 -5.15
C ALA A 84 -39.66 -14.86 -5.40
N LYS A 85 -40.54 -14.20 -4.64
CA LYS A 85 -40.79 -12.76 -4.71
C LYS A 85 -39.55 -11.90 -4.43
N SER A 86 -38.58 -12.37 -3.64
CA SER A 86 -37.39 -11.57 -3.38
C SER A 86 -36.48 -11.49 -4.59
N ILE A 87 -36.43 -12.54 -5.43
CA ILE A 87 -35.53 -12.67 -6.60
C ILE A 87 -35.65 -11.46 -7.53
N LYS A 88 -34.49 -10.90 -7.92
CA LYS A 88 -34.40 -9.75 -8.83
C LYS A 88 -33.86 -10.19 -10.19
N ASN A 89 -34.68 -10.04 -11.22
CA ASN A 89 -34.26 -10.23 -12.61
C ASN A 89 -33.66 -8.93 -13.18
N LYS A 90 -32.76 -9.07 -14.15
CA LYS A 90 -32.15 -7.96 -14.89
C LYS A 90 -32.66 -7.96 -16.32
N ALA A 91 -33.95 -7.66 -16.47
CA ALA A 91 -34.60 -7.61 -17.77
C ALA A 91 -34.03 -6.46 -18.65
N ARG A 92 -33.72 -6.77 -19.89
CA ARG A 92 -33.20 -5.89 -20.94
C ARG A 92 -33.98 -6.16 -22.23
N VAL A 93 -34.05 -5.18 -23.11
CA VAL A 93 -34.65 -5.37 -24.43
C VAL A 93 -33.70 -6.24 -25.27
N ASN A 94 -34.22 -7.35 -25.80
CA ASN A 94 -33.48 -8.21 -26.71
C ASN A 94 -33.49 -7.56 -28.09
N GLN A 95 -32.50 -6.73 -28.38
CA GLN A 95 -32.27 -6.17 -29.70
C GLN A 95 -31.19 -6.98 -30.39
N GLU A 96 -31.47 -7.47 -31.59
CA GLU A 96 -30.42 -7.99 -32.47
C GLU A 96 -29.85 -6.80 -33.23
N PRO A 97 -28.59 -6.41 -32.97
CA PRO A 97 -27.97 -5.32 -33.70
C PRO A 97 -27.80 -5.73 -35.16
N SER A 98 -28.10 -4.81 -36.06
CA SER A 98 -27.85 -5.00 -37.49
C SER A 98 -26.34 -5.18 -37.75
N ALA A 99 -26.00 -5.78 -38.90
CA ALA A 99 -24.61 -5.94 -39.30
C ALA A 99 -23.87 -4.58 -39.42
N LEU A 100 -24.60 -3.50 -39.71
CA LEU A 100 -24.04 -2.14 -39.76
C LEU A 100 -23.72 -1.62 -38.35
N GLU A 101 -24.69 -1.69 -37.43
CA GLU A 101 -24.51 -1.25 -36.04
C GLU A 101 -23.39 -2.04 -35.34
N LEU A 102 -23.26 -3.34 -35.62
CA LEU A 102 -22.14 -4.15 -35.12
C LEU A 102 -20.79 -3.66 -35.64
N LYS A 103 -20.68 -3.35 -36.94
CA LYS A 103 -19.43 -2.82 -37.53
C LYS A 103 -19.06 -1.46 -36.93
N GLU A 104 -20.04 -0.58 -36.75
CA GLU A 104 -19.83 0.72 -36.11
C GLU A 104 -19.39 0.56 -34.65
N ALA A 105 -20.05 -0.32 -33.89
CA ALA A 105 -19.68 -0.61 -32.50
C ALA A 105 -18.25 -1.17 -32.40
N VAL A 106 -17.86 -2.09 -33.30
CA VAL A 106 -16.50 -2.63 -33.36
C VAL A 106 -15.48 -1.53 -33.67
N ALA A 107 -15.77 -0.65 -34.64
CA ALA A 107 -14.88 0.46 -34.97
C ALA A 107 -14.73 1.45 -33.81
N GLN A 108 -15.82 1.77 -33.10
CA GLN A 108 -15.78 2.61 -31.90
C GLN A 108 -14.97 1.96 -30.76
N LEU A 109 -15.19 0.68 -30.51
CA LEU A 109 -14.45 -0.06 -29.50
C LEU A 109 -12.96 -0.13 -29.84
N GLN A 110 -12.58 -0.33 -31.09
CA GLN A 110 -11.18 -0.32 -31.54
C GLN A 110 -10.52 1.05 -31.31
N ARG A 111 -11.20 2.15 -31.65
CA ARG A 111 -10.69 3.51 -31.38
C ARG A 111 -10.44 3.72 -29.89
N LYS A 112 -11.43 3.38 -29.06
CA LYS A 112 -11.33 3.54 -27.61
C LYS A 112 -10.24 2.65 -27.01
N ASN A 113 -10.05 1.45 -27.55
CA ASN A 113 -8.97 0.56 -27.12
C ASN A 113 -7.60 1.17 -27.44
N ASN A 114 -7.43 1.73 -28.64
CA ASN A 114 -6.20 2.39 -29.04
C ASN A 114 -5.91 3.63 -28.18
N GLU A 115 -6.92 4.44 -27.87
CA GLU A 115 -6.81 5.58 -26.95
C GLU A 115 -6.36 5.12 -25.56
N LEU A 116 -7.02 4.11 -25.00
CA LEU A 116 -6.65 3.55 -23.69
C LEU A 116 -5.25 2.93 -23.68
N TYR A 117 -4.84 2.25 -24.76
CA TYR A 117 -3.48 1.73 -24.87
C TYR A 117 -2.44 2.86 -24.90
N SER A 118 -2.70 3.94 -25.63
CA SER A 118 -1.83 5.11 -25.66
C SER A 118 -1.73 5.78 -24.29
N GLU A 119 -2.85 5.92 -23.57
CA GLU A 119 -2.88 6.51 -22.22
C GLU A 119 -2.12 5.64 -21.22
N VAL A 120 -2.32 4.32 -21.26
CA VAL A 120 -1.60 3.38 -20.40
C VAL A 120 -0.10 3.45 -20.65
N GLU A 121 0.33 3.59 -21.91
CA GLU A 121 1.76 3.67 -22.22
C GLU A 121 2.38 4.99 -21.74
N ALA A 122 1.70 6.12 -21.95
CA ALA A 122 2.13 7.41 -21.42
C ALA A 122 2.26 7.40 -19.88
N LEU A 123 1.29 6.82 -19.17
CA LEU A 123 1.32 6.69 -17.71
C LEU A 123 2.44 5.78 -17.22
N LYS A 124 2.78 4.73 -17.97
CA LYS A 124 3.93 3.87 -17.64
C LYS A 124 5.26 4.60 -17.83
N GLU A 125 5.40 5.37 -18.90
CA GLU A 125 6.58 6.19 -19.15
C GLU A 125 6.75 7.23 -18.05
N GLU A 126 5.68 7.95 -17.69
CA GLU A 126 5.68 8.91 -16.58
C GLU A 126 6.08 8.26 -15.26
N ARG A 127 5.50 7.09 -14.95
CA ARG A 127 5.86 6.32 -13.75
C ARG A 127 7.33 5.89 -13.75
N SER A 128 7.87 5.47 -14.89
CA SER A 128 9.27 5.09 -15.04
C SER A 128 10.19 6.29 -14.78
N MET A 129 9.85 7.46 -15.32
CA MET A 129 10.60 8.69 -15.06
C MET A 129 10.57 9.07 -13.57
N LEU A 130 9.41 9.02 -12.92
CA LEU A 130 9.28 9.34 -11.49
C LEU A 130 10.11 8.42 -10.60
N LEU A 131 10.16 7.12 -10.91
CA LEU A 131 10.99 6.17 -10.16
C LEU A 131 12.48 6.51 -10.27
N ASN A 132 12.97 6.78 -11.49
CA ASN A 132 14.38 7.16 -11.70
C ASN A 132 14.75 8.47 -10.98
N HIS A 133 13.84 9.46 -10.94
CA HIS A 133 14.08 10.70 -10.21
C HIS A 133 14.07 10.49 -8.69
N SER A 134 13.24 9.59 -8.18
CA SER A 134 13.20 9.22 -6.76
C SER A 134 14.53 8.59 -6.33
N ASP A 135 15.03 7.63 -7.11
CA ASP A 135 16.29 6.95 -6.81
C ASP A 135 17.48 7.93 -6.80
N ALA A 136 17.55 8.81 -7.81
CA ALA A 136 18.58 9.86 -7.88
C ALA A 136 18.49 10.87 -6.73
N ALA A 137 17.28 11.22 -6.29
CA ALA A 137 17.07 12.11 -5.15
C ALA A 137 17.50 11.46 -3.83
N GLU A 138 17.23 10.16 -3.65
CA GLU A 138 17.68 9.41 -2.49
C GLU A 138 19.21 9.30 -2.42
N GLU A 139 19.88 9.01 -3.54
CA GLU A 139 21.35 8.98 -3.62
C GLU A 139 21.96 10.36 -3.31
N SER A 140 21.38 11.42 -3.86
CA SER A 140 21.84 12.79 -3.60
C SER A 140 21.67 13.17 -2.12
N ALA A 141 20.55 12.80 -1.49
CA ALA A 141 20.31 13.05 -0.08
C ALA A 141 21.33 12.32 0.82
N ARG A 142 21.64 11.04 0.53
CA ARG A 142 22.66 10.27 1.25
C ARG A 142 24.03 10.93 1.14
N MET A 143 24.43 11.34 -0.06
CA MET A 143 25.71 12.02 -0.28
C MET A 143 25.81 13.33 0.51
N VAL A 144 24.73 14.12 0.58
CA VAL A 144 24.69 15.36 1.36
C VAL A 144 24.86 15.08 2.85
N ASP A 145 24.23 14.03 3.37
CA ASP A 145 24.36 13.67 4.79
C ASP A 145 25.76 13.13 5.12
N ASP A 146 26.39 12.37 4.24
CA ASP A 146 27.78 11.92 4.37
C ASP A 146 28.76 13.10 4.36
N LEU A 147 28.60 14.06 3.43
CA LEU A 147 29.41 15.29 3.41
C LEU A 147 29.22 16.12 4.69
N ARG A 148 27.99 16.24 5.19
CA ARG A 148 27.70 16.93 6.45
C ARG A 148 28.36 16.24 7.64
N ALA A 149 28.38 14.90 7.66
CA ALA A 149 29.05 14.13 8.70
C ALA A 149 30.57 14.35 8.66
N ALA A 150 31.19 14.28 7.48
CA ALA A 150 32.62 14.55 7.30
C ALA A 150 32.98 15.99 7.72
N LEU A 151 32.17 16.97 7.35
CA LEU A 151 32.38 18.37 7.74
C LEU A 151 32.30 18.57 9.26
N ARG A 152 31.42 17.84 9.96
CA ARG A 152 31.34 17.88 11.43
C ARG A 152 32.62 17.34 12.06
N VAL A 153 33.17 16.24 11.55
CA VAL A 153 34.42 15.65 12.05
C VAL A 153 35.60 16.60 11.84
N GLU A 154 35.74 17.17 10.63
CA GLU A 154 36.82 18.12 10.34
C GLU A 154 36.71 19.41 11.17
N ARG A 155 35.49 19.91 11.40
CA ARG A 155 35.29 21.06 12.31
C ARG A 155 35.71 20.75 13.75
N ALA A 156 35.30 19.60 14.29
CA ALA A 156 35.69 19.19 15.63
C ALA A 156 37.22 19.03 15.76
N ARG A 157 37.87 18.45 14.74
CA ARG A 157 39.33 18.29 14.69
C ARG A 157 40.05 19.65 14.63
N ALA A 158 39.53 20.60 13.85
CA ALA A 158 40.09 21.95 13.78
C ALA A 158 39.91 22.72 15.09
N GLU A 159 38.81 22.51 15.81
CA GLU A 159 38.60 23.08 17.15
C GLU A 159 39.58 22.50 18.18
N GLN A 160 39.78 21.17 18.19
CA GLN A 160 40.77 20.53 19.06
C GLN A 160 42.19 21.07 18.84
N LEU A 161 42.63 21.15 17.58
CA LEU A 161 43.96 21.68 17.26
C LEU A 161 44.12 23.16 17.67
N ARG A 162 43.06 23.95 17.58
CA ARG A 162 43.09 25.36 18.05
C ARG A 162 43.24 25.43 19.56
N GLU A 163 42.55 24.57 20.29
CA GLU A 163 42.63 24.53 21.75
C GLU A 163 43.99 24.02 22.22
N GLU A 164 44.51 22.93 21.64
CA GLU A 164 45.87 22.43 21.91
C GLU A 164 46.92 23.51 21.65
N LYS A 165 46.80 24.25 20.54
CA LYS A 165 47.70 25.35 20.23
C LYS A 165 47.61 26.48 21.25
N ARG A 166 46.40 26.83 21.71
CA ARG A 166 46.17 27.85 22.75
C ARG A 166 46.82 27.44 24.07
N GLU A 167 46.60 26.20 24.51
CA GLU A 167 47.24 25.66 25.72
C GLU A 167 48.77 25.65 25.60
N GLN A 168 49.31 25.32 24.43
CA GLN A 168 50.76 25.31 24.21
C GLN A 168 51.35 26.73 24.25
N GLU A 169 50.66 27.71 23.67
CA GLU A 169 51.04 29.13 23.72
C GLU A 169 51.00 29.66 25.16
N GLU A 170 49.99 29.30 25.96
CA GLU A 170 49.89 29.64 27.38
C GLU A 170 51.06 29.04 28.18
N ARG A 171 51.36 27.74 28.02
CA ARG A 171 52.52 27.10 28.68
C ARG A 171 53.85 27.71 28.26
N HIS A 172 53.99 28.07 26.98
CA HIS A 172 55.19 28.75 26.50
C HIS A 172 55.34 30.15 27.11
N ALA A 173 54.24 30.90 27.26
CA ALA A 173 54.25 32.21 27.90
C ALA A 173 54.65 32.10 29.37
N GLU A 174 54.07 31.16 30.12
CA GLU A 174 54.41 30.89 31.53
C GLU A 174 55.90 30.53 31.69
N SER A 175 56.41 29.60 30.86
CA SER A 175 57.82 29.20 30.91
C SER A 175 58.77 30.35 30.54
N MET A 176 58.38 31.22 29.60
CA MET A 176 59.16 32.42 29.29
C MET A 176 59.18 33.40 30.45
N GLU A 177 58.07 33.58 31.16
CA GLU A 177 57.98 34.44 32.35
C GLU A 177 58.88 33.93 33.48
N GLU A 178 58.88 32.63 33.77
CA GLU A 178 59.80 32.00 34.72
C GLU A 178 61.27 32.21 34.33
N LEU A 179 61.61 32.01 33.04
CA LEU A 179 62.97 32.21 32.54
C LEU A 179 63.42 33.67 32.70
N THR A 180 62.52 34.63 32.48
CA THR A 180 62.81 36.05 32.69
C THR A 180 63.04 36.40 34.16
N GLN A 181 62.26 35.84 35.09
CA GLN A 181 62.50 36.01 36.53
C GLN A 181 63.86 35.43 36.95
N ALA A 182 64.18 34.20 36.53
CA ALA A 182 65.48 33.59 36.83
C ALA A 182 66.66 34.39 36.24
N LEU A 183 66.46 35.01 35.07
CA LEU A 183 67.45 35.91 34.49
C LEU A 183 67.64 37.19 35.32
N GLU A 184 66.57 37.75 35.88
CA GLU A 184 66.67 38.90 36.80
C GLU A 184 67.39 38.52 38.10
N GLU A 185 67.06 37.38 38.70
CA GLU A 185 67.74 36.88 39.91
C GLU A 185 69.22 36.63 39.69
N THR A 186 69.59 36.00 38.57
CA THR A 186 71.00 35.76 38.23
C THR A 186 71.75 37.05 37.94
N LYS A 187 71.13 38.03 37.26
CA LYS A 187 71.71 39.38 37.10
C LYS A 187 71.91 40.09 38.43
N ALA A 188 70.96 39.99 39.37
CA ALA A 188 71.06 40.58 40.70
C ALA A 188 72.22 39.95 41.50
N ALA A 189 72.35 38.62 41.45
CA ALA A 189 73.47 37.91 42.08
C ALA A 189 74.83 38.30 41.47
N LEU A 190 74.90 38.47 40.14
CA LEU A 190 76.11 38.88 39.43
C LEU A 190 76.51 40.33 39.77
N ALA A 191 75.53 41.22 39.96
CA ALA A 191 75.78 42.59 40.41
C ALA A 191 76.35 42.65 41.84
N ALA A 192 75.94 41.72 42.72
CA ALA A 192 76.46 41.60 44.09
C ALA A 192 77.93 41.10 44.15
N ILE A 193 78.44 40.48 43.08
CA ILE A 193 79.83 39.98 42.99
C ILE A 193 80.81 41.08 42.56
N ARG A 194 80.35 42.32 42.31
CA ARG A 194 81.23 43.43 41.88
C ARG A 194 82.25 43.79 42.98
N ILE A 195 83.49 43.33 42.78
CA ILE A 195 84.68 43.62 43.57
C ILE A 195 85.00 45.12 43.53
N GLU A 196 85.08 45.78 44.69
CA GLU A 196 85.59 47.15 44.79
C GLU A 196 87.04 47.24 44.26
N PRO A 197 87.38 48.27 43.46
CA PRO A 197 88.73 48.39 42.93
C PRO A 197 89.75 48.60 44.07
N PRO A 198 90.95 48.01 43.96
CA PRO A 198 91.94 48.05 45.03
C PRO A 198 92.43 49.49 45.30
N PRO A 199 92.77 49.83 46.56
CA PRO A 199 93.23 51.17 46.90
C PRO A 199 94.56 51.51 46.22
N PRO A 200 94.75 52.75 45.75
CA PRO A 200 96.01 53.17 45.14
C PRO A 200 97.13 53.24 46.18
N SER A 201 98.33 52.82 45.79
CA SER A 201 99.56 52.90 46.60
C SER A 201 100.71 53.46 45.75
N PRO A 202 101.80 53.99 46.36
CA PRO A 202 101.92 55.25 47.09
C PRO A 202 102.86 56.23 46.34
N PRO A 203 102.91 57.54 46.68
CA PRO A 203 103.96 58.42 46.16
C PRO A 203 105.30 58.15 46.85
N ARG A 204 106.34 57.92 46.05
CA ARG A 204 107.74 57.80 46.49
C ARG A 204 108.23 59.14 47.05
N GLY A 205 108.79 59.09 48.26
CA GLY A 205 109.67 60.09 48.85
C GLY A 205 110.79 59.35 49.56
#